data_AF-A0A7J4FRZ1-F1
#
_entry.id   AF-A0A7J4FRZ1-F1
#
_cell.length_a   1.000
_cell.length_b   1.000
_cell.length_c   1.000
_cell.angle_alpha   90.00
_cell.angle_beta   90.00
_cell.angle_gamma   90.00
#
_symmetry.space_group_name_H-M   'P 1'
#
loop_
_entity.id
_entity.type
_entity.pdbx_description
1 polymer ?
#
loop_
_entity_poly.entity_id
_entity_poly.type
_entity_poly.pdbx_seq_one_letter_code
_entity_poly.pdbx_strand_id
1 'polypeptide(L)'
;MTNDIMLYIGSVVITLWGIAHILPTKSIVTGFEPISEDNKRIITMEWIAEGLTLCFIGLLVLFITFLGGSQNPVSLIVYRISAVMLVVMAGLSLFTGARTSIVPIKICPIVKTTVATMFFLGSVL
;
A
#
# COMPACT_ATOMS: atom_id res chain seq x y z
N MET A 1 8.02 -16.20 15.75
CA MET A 1 8.52 -16.60 14.41
C MET A 1 7.45 -16.42 13.34
N THR A 2 6.28 -17.07 13.41
CA THR A 2 5.19 -16.88 12.42
C THR A 2 4.76 -15.41 12.28
N ASN A 3 4.73 -14.67 13.39
CA ASN A 3 4.36 -13.26 13.44
C ASN A 3 5.32 -12.41 12.60
N ASP A 4 6.62 -12.59 12.82
CA ASP A 4 7.68 -11.85 12.11
C ASP A 4 7.65 -12.17 10.62
N ILE A 5 7.40 -13.42 10.24
CA ILE A 5 7.29 -13.83 8.83
C ILE A 5 6.16 -13.07 8.13
N MET A 6 4.98 -12.98 8.77
CA MET A 6 3.85 -12.21 8.22
C MET A 6 4.19 -10.73 8.07
N LEU A 7 4.85 -10.13 9.07
CA LEU A 7 5.25 -8.73 9.05
C LEU A 7 6.28 -8.45 7.94
N TYR A 8 7.29 -9.31 7.79
CA TYR A 8 8.30 -9.16 6.75
C TYR A 8 7.74 -9.34 5.34
N ILE A 9 6.96 -10.41 5.10
CA ILE A 9 6.36 -10.64 3.79
C ILE A 9 5.39 -9.51 3.44
N GLY A 10 4.52 -9.11 4.37
CA GLY A 10 3.58 -8.01 4.15
C GLY A 10 4.30 -6.70 3.81
N SER A 11 5.42 -6.42 4.49
CA SER A 11 6.24 -5.23 4.26
C SER A 11 6.84 -5.22 2.86
N VAL A 12 7.45 -6.33 2.45
CA VAL A 12 8.03 -6.48 1.10
C VAL A 12 6.95 -6.34 0.04
N VAL A 13 5.81 -7.03 0.20
CA VAL A 13 4.71 -7.00 -0.77
C VAL A 13 4.18 -5.57 -0.95
N ILE A 14 3.92 -4.84 0.13
CA ILE A 14 3.33 -3.50 0.01
C ILE A 14 4.33 -2.46 -0.49
N THR A 15 5.61 -2.57 -0.14
CA THR A 15 6.66 -1.73 -0.71
C THR A 15 6.81 -1.96 -2.21
N LEU A 16 6.87 -3.22 -2.66
CA LEU A 16 6.92 -3.54 -4.09
C LEU A 16 5.67 -3.05 -4.83
N TRP A 17 4.50 -3.16 -4.22
CA TRP A 17 3.26 -2.62 -4.78
C TRP A 17 3.27 -1.09 -4.89
N GLY A 18 3.87 -0.39 -3.93
CA GLY A 18 4.11 1.05 -3.98
C GLY A 18 5.06 1.45 -5.10
N ILE A 19 6.16 0.72 -5.30
CA ILE A 19 7.07 0.91 -6.44
C ILE A 19 6.33 0.71 -7.77
N ALA A 20 5.46 -0.31 -7.84
CA ALA A 20 4.63 -0.57 -9.01
C ALA A 20 3.56 0.51 -9.26
N HIS A 21 3.23 1.34 -8.27
CA HIS A 21 2.42 2.54 -8.50
C HIS A 21 3.23 3.64 -9.18
N ILE A 22 4.48 3.86 -8.74
CA ILE A 22 5.32 4.97 -9.16
C ILE A 22 5.93 4.78 -10.56
N LEU A 23 6.54 3.61 -10.82
CA LEU A 23 7.32 3.40 -12.05
C LEU A 23 6.49 3.52 -13.35
N PRO A 24 5.28 2.92 -13.47
CA PRO A 24 4.52 2.98 -14.70
C PRO A 24 3.60 4.22 -14.80
N THR A 25 3.55 5.11 -13.78
CA THR A 25 2.55 6.20 -13.71
C THR A 25 2.51 7.02 -14.99
N LYS A 26 3.68 7.46 -15.49
CA LYS A 26 3.76 8.30 -16.69
C LYS A 26 3.13 7.61 -17.90
N SER A 27 3.41 6.34 -18.11
CA SER A 27 2.89 5.57 -19.25
C SER A 27 1.39 5.33 -19.15
N ILE A 28 0.85 5.16 -17.94
CA ILE A 28 -0.58 4.94 -17.74
C ILE A 28 -1.35 6.25 -17.95
N VAL A 29 -0.85 7.36 -17.40
CA VAL A 29 -1.53 8.66 -17.50
C VAL A 29 -1.59 9.17 -18.94
N THR A 30 -0.55 8.93 -19.75
CA THR A 30 -0.58 9.25 -21.19
C THR A 30 -1.64 8.46 -21.96
N GLY A 31 -2.11 7.32 -21.42
CA GLY A 31 -3.14 6.49 -22.06
C GLY A 31 -4.59 6.94 -21.83
N PHE A 32 -4.83 7.98 -21.01
CA PHE A 32 -6.19 8.43 -20.65
C PHE A 32 -6.84 9.43 -21.63
N GLU A 33 -6.27 9.65 -22.81
CA GLU A 33 -6.80 10.68 -23.72
C GLU A 33 -8.22 10.39 -24.22
N PRO A 34 -9.08 11.42 -24.35
CA PRO A 34 -8.79 12.85 -24.20
C PRO A 34 -9.10 13.41 -22.80
N ILE A 35 -8.06 13.79 -22.03
CA ILE A 35 -8.17 14.56 -20.77
C ILE A 35 -7.22 15.77 -20.79
N SER A 36 -7.56 16.83 -20.05
CA SER A 36 -6.72 18.04 -19.96
C SER A 36 -5.36 17.77 -19.31
N GLU A 37 -4.37 18.61 -19.60
CA GLU A 37 -3.05 18.52 -18.99
C GLU A 37 -3.10 18.70 -17.46
N ASP A 38 -4.02 19.52 -16.95
CA ASP A 38 -4.21 19.68 -15.50
C ASP A 38 -4.73 18.39 -14.86
N ASN A 39 -5.68 17.70 -15.51
CA ASN A 39 -6.15 16.40 -15.03
C ASN A 39 -5.01 15.36 -15.05
N LYS A 40 -4.18 15.33 -16.10
CA LYS A 40 -3.00 14.44 -16.17
C LYS A 40 -2.05 14.70 -15.01
N ARG A 41 -1.78 15.97 -14.67
CA ARG A 41 -0.91 16.36 -13.56
C ARG A 41 -1.48 15.93 -12.21
N ILE A 42 -2.76 16.18 -11.95
CA ILE A 42 -3.43 15.78 -10.70
C ILE A 42 -3.42 14.26 -10.55
N ILE A 43 -3.79 13.51 -11.59
CA ILE A 43 -3.78 12.04 -11.55
C ILE A 43 -2.36 11.51 -11.30
N THR A 44 -1.35 12.09 -11.96
CA THR A 44 0.06 11.71 -11.75
C THR A 44 0.48 11.94 -10.30
N MET A 45 0.13 13.10 -9.72
CA MET A 45 0.44 13.44 -8.34
C MET A 45 -0.19 12.46 -7.36
N GLU A 46 -1.50 12.20 -7.48
CA GLU A 46 -2.22 11.28 -6.60
C GLU A 46 -1.69 9.85 -6.69
N TRP A 47 -1.38 9.38 -7.90
CA TRP A 47 -0.85 8.03 -8.12
C TRP A 47 0.54 7.86 -7.49
N ILE A 48 1.42 8.88 -7.62
CA ILE A 48 2.74 8.88 -6.97
C ILE A 48 2.60 8.96 -5.45
N ALA A 49 1.71 9.83 -4.94
CA ALA A 49 1.47 9.99 -3.52
C ALA A 49 0.99 8.67 -2.89
N GLU A 50 0.08 7.97 -3.55
CA GLU A 50 -0.36 6.64 -3.14
C GLU A 50 0.81 5.64 -3.13
N GLY A 51 1.61 5.58 -4.19
CA GLY A 51 2.78 4.69 -4.24
C GLY A 51 3.82 4.97 -3.14
N LEU A 52 4.13 6.24 -2.89
CA LEU A 52 5.03 6.66 -1.81
C LEU A 52 4.46 6.29 -0.44
N THR A 53 3.16 6.45 -0.24
CA THR A 53 2.48 6.05 1.01
C THR A 53 2.65 4.55 1.28
N LEU A 54 2.47 3.72 0.25
CA LEU A 54 2.63 2.27 0.37
C LEU A 54 4.09 1.86 0.64
N CYS A 55 5.05 2.49 -0.04
CA CYS A 55 6.47 2.31 0.23
C CYS A 55 6.81 2.69 1.68
N PHE A 56 6.32 3.83 2.15
CA PHE A 56 6.53 4.30 3.51
C PHE A 56 5.97 3.32 4.55
N ILE A 57 4.72 2.87 4.39
CA ILE A 57 4.09 1.91 5.29
C ILE A 57 4.89 0.60 5.36
N GLY A 58 5.28 0.05 4.20
CA GLY A 58 6.05 -1.19 4.16
C GLY A 58 7.43 -1.05 4.80
N LEU A 59 8.15 0.04 4.53
CA LEU A 59 9.46 0.31 5.16
C LEU A 59 9.34 0.55 6.66
N LEU A 60 8.30 1.27 7.11
CA LEU A 60 8.05 1.52 8.52
C LEU A 60 7.84 0.21 9.29
N VAL A 61 6.98 -0.68 8.77
CA VAL A 61 6.74 -1.99 9.37
C VAL A 61 8.00 -2.84 9.35
N LEU A 62 8.72 -2.89 8.22
CA LEU A 62 9.98 -3.62 8.10
C LEU A 62 11.01 -3.19 9.16
N PHE A 63 11.25 -1.88 9.28
CA PHE A 63 12.26 -1.36 10.18
C PHE A 63 11.85 -1.48 11.65
N ILE A 64 10.58 -1.25 12.00
CA ILE A 64 10.16 -1.40 13.40
C ILE A 64 10.16 -2.88 13.82
N THR A 65 9.88 -3.81 12.91
CA THR A 65 10.05 -5.26 13.16
C THR A 65 11.51 -5.63 13.37
N PHE A 66 12.40 -5.16 12.47
CA PHE A 66 13.82 -5.52 12.53
C PHE A 66 14.57 -4.87 13.69
N LEU A 67 14.32 -3.59 13.98
CA LEU A 67 15.06 -2.80 14.98
C LEU A 67 14.34 -2.76 16.33
N GLY A 68 13.01 -2.60 16.33
CA GLY A 68 12.21 -2.44 17.55
C GLY A 68 11.77 -3.77 18.17
N GLY A 69 11.81 -4.86 17.38
CA GLY A 69 11.29 -6.17 17.77
C GLY A 69 9.77 -6.24 17.66
N SER A 70 9.25 -7.41 17.26
CA SER A 70 7.82 -7.60 16.99
C SER A 70 6.92 -7.55 18.22
N GLN A 71 7.46 -7.83 19.40
CA GLN A 71 6.71 -7.87 20.66
C GLN A 71 6.74 -6.56 21.44
N ASN A 72 7.45 -5.54 20.93
CA ASN A 72 7.48 -4.23 21.57
C ASN A 72 6.09 -3.55 21.44
N PRO A 73 5.52 -2.99 22.53
CA PRO A 73 4.22 -2.34 22.50
C PRO A 73 4.07 -1.23 21.44
N VAL A 74 5.13 -0.47 21.19
CA VAL A 74 5.16 0.57 20.16
C VAL A 74 5.07 -0.06 18.77
N SER A 75 5.85 -1.12 18.51
CA SER A 75 5.78 -1.88 17.27
C SER A 75 4.37 -2.42 16.99
N LEU A 76 3.71 -2.97 18.01
CA LEU A 76 2.34 -3.48 17.89
C LEU A 76 1.34 -2.39 17.50
N ILE A 77 1.46 -1.19 18.08
CA ILE A 77 0.64 -0.04 17.70
C ILE A 77 0.90 0.31 16.23
N VAL A 78 2.18 0.40 15.82
CA VAL A 78 2.58 0.71 14.44
C VAL A 78 1.96 -0.28 13.44
N TYR A 79 2.07 -1.60 13.69
CA TYR A 79 1.47 -2.61 12.81
C TYR A 79 -0.03 -2.43 12.64
N ARG A 80 -0.74 -2.16 13.75
CA ARG A 80 -2.20 -2.02 13.74
C ARG A 80 -2.65 -0.74 13.04
N ILE A 81 -2.00 0.40 13.29
CA ILE A 81 -2.36 1.64 12.58
C ILE A 81 -2.00 1.56 11.09
N SER A 82 -0.90 0.90 10.74
CA SER A 82 -0.54 0.62 9.35
C SER A 82 -1.58 -0.28 8.68
N ALA A 83 -2.04 -1.34 9.35
CA ALA A 83 -3.12 -2.20 8.87
C ALA A 83 -4.43 -1.41 8.65
N VAL A 84 -4.82 -0.56 9.61
CA VAL A 84 -6.00 0.30 9.48
C VAL A 84 -5.87 1.24 8.29
N MET A 85 -4.73 1.89 8.11
CA MET A 85 -4.51 2.77 6.96
C MET A 85 -4.62 2.01 5.63
N LEU A 86 -4.05 0.81 5.54
CA LEU A 86 -4.18 -0.03 4.35
C LEU A 86 -5.64 -0.43 4.07
N VAL A 87 -6.46 -0.70 5.10
CA VAL A 87 -7.90 -0.95 4.94
C VAL A 87 -8.62 0.30 4.44
N VAL A 88 -8.32 1.49 5.00
CA VAL A 88 -8.90 2.76 4.54
C VAL A 88 -8.56 3.01 3.07
N MET A 89 -7.29 2.84 2.68
CA MET A 89 -6.85 2.97 1.30
C MET A 89 -7.46 1.90 0.38
N ALA A 90 -7.64 0.66 0.87
CA ALA A 90 -8.32 -0.39 0.13
C ALA A 90 -9.78 -0.02 -0.14
N GLY A 91 -10.47 0.52 0.87
CA GLY A 91 -11.82 1.06 0.73
C GLY A 91 -11.88 2.17 -0.32
N LEU A 92 -10.97 3.15 -0.24
CA LEU A 92 -10.86 4.21 -1.25
C LEU A 92 -10.71 3.61 -2.66
N SER A 93 -9.74 2.72 -2.87
CA SER A 93 -9.52 2.09 -4.18
C SER A 93 -10.70 1.26 -4.66
N LEU A 94 -11.40 0.56 -3.77
CA LEU A 94 -12.57 -0.26 -4.10
C LEU A 94 -13.74 0.62 -4.58
N PHE A 95 -13.97 1.75 -3.91
CA PHE A 95 -15.09 2.64 -4.23
C PHE A 95 -14.80 3.62 -5.36
N THR A 96 -13.53 3.87 -5.69
CA THR A 96 -13.11 4.75 -6.79
C THR A 96 -12.46 3.96 -7.94
N GLY A 97 -11.18 3.64 -7.81
CA GLY A 97 -10.33 3.13 -8.89
C GLY A 97 -10.74 1.77 -9.45
N ALA A 98 -11.33 0.88 -8.65
CA ALA A 98 -11.70 -0.48 -9.08
C ALA A 98 -12.77 -0.50 -10.20
N ARG A 99 -13.44 0.63 -10.44
CA ARG A 99 -14.40 0.82 -11.54
C ARG A 99 -13.76 1.14 -12.89
N THR A 100 -12.46 1.39 -12.93
CA THR A 100 -11.71 1.67 -14.17
C THR A 100 -11.45 0.38 -14.97
N SER A 101 -10.97 0.50 -16.22
CA SER A 101 -10.51 -0.66 -17.02
C SER A 101 -9.11 -1.13 -16.64
N ILE A 102 -8.40 -0.41 -15.77
CA ILE A 102 -6.98 -0.66 -15.45
C ILE A 102 -6.88 -1.80 -14.44
N VAL A 103 -6.39 -2.95 -14.90
CA VAL A 103 -6.30 -4.18 -14.10
C VAL A 103 -5.50 -4.01 -12.80
N PRO A 104 -4.30 -3.40 -12.78
CA PRO A 104 -3.56 -3.17 -11.53
C PRO A 104 -4.37 -2.43 -10.46
N ILE A 105 -5.18 -1.45 -10.86
CA ILE A 105 -6.00 -0.67 -9.93
C ILE A 105 -7.13 -1.53 -9.33
N LYS A 106 -7.69 -2.48 -10.09
CA LYS A 106 -8.69 -3.45 -9.57
C LYS A 106 -8.11 -4.41 -8.54
N ILE A 107 -6.84 -4.77 -8.70
CA ILE A 107 -6.12 -5.68 -7.80
C ILE A 107 -5.66 -4.95 -6.52
N CYS A 108 -5.44 -3.64 -6.61
CA CYS A 108 -4.95 -2.82 -5.51
C CYS A 108 -5.71 -2.96 -4.16
N PRO A 109 -7.06 -2.94 -4.11
CA PRO A 109 -7.77 -3.15 -2.85
C PRO A 109 -7.49 -4.55 -2.27
N ILE A 110 -7.38 -5.59 -3.10
CA ILE A 110 -7.10 -6.96 -2.65
C ILE A 110 -5.71 -7.05 -2.02
N VAL A 111 -4.70 -6.45 -2.65
CA VAL A 111 -3.32 -6.47 -2.12
C VAL A 111 -3.23 -5.73 -0.80
N LYS A 112 -3.82 -4.52 -0.71
CA LYS A 112 -3.85 -3.74 0.52
C LYS A 112 -4.57 -4.47 1.66
N THR A 113 -5.73 -5.05 1.39
CA THR A 113 -6.46 -5.84 2.39
C THR A 113 -5.66 -7.06 2.83
N THR A 114 -5.03 -7.78 1.90
CA THR A 114 -4.20 -8.95 2.22
C THR A 114 -3.04 -8.56 3.14
N VAL A 115 -2.30 -7.51 2.81
CA VAL A 115 -1.19 -7.04 3.65
C VAL A 115 -1.71 -6.50 4.99
N ALA A 116 -2.83 -5.79 5.01
CA ALA A 116 -3.45 -5.33 6.26
C ALA A 116 -3.78 -6.51 7.18
N THR A 117 -4.33 -7.60 6.64
CA THR A 117 -4.58 -8.84 7.39
C THR A 117 -3.27 -9.43 7.92
N MET A 118 -2.21 -9.47 7.12
CA MET A 118 -0.90 -9.97 7.57
C MET A 118 -0.32 -9.12 8.71
N PHE A 119 -0.38 -7.78 8.60
CA PHE A 119 0.07 -6.88 9.65
C PHE A 119 -0.75 -7.00 10.93
N PHE A 120 -2.08 -7.12 10.79
CA PHE A 120 -2.95 -7.32 11.94
C PHE A 120 -2.68 -8.67 12.62
N LEU A 121 -2.66 -9.77 11.87
CA LEU A 121 -2.38 -11.11 12.40
C LEU A 121 -0.99 -11.19 13.04
N GLY A 122 0.04 -10.62 12.40
CA GLY A 122 1.38 -10.53 12.94
C GLY A 122 1.49 -9.69 14.22
N SER A 123 0.47 -8.88 14.55
CA SER A 123 0.41 -8.07 15.78
C SER A 123 -0.43 -8.67 16.91
N VAL A 124 -1.09 -9.80 16.68
CA VAL A 124 -1.99 -10.44 17.65
C VAL A 124 -1.63 -11.89 17.95
N LEU A 125 -0.99 -12.58 16.99
CA LEU A 125 -0.32 -13.86 17.20
C LEU A 125 1.01 -13.63 17.90
#